data_AF-A0A835S598-F1
#
_entry.id   AF-A0A835S598-F1
#
_cell.length_a   1.000
_cell.length_b   1.000
_cell.length_c   1.000
_cell.angle_alpha   90.00
_cell.angle_beta   90.00
_cell.angle_gamma   90.00
#
_symmetry.space_group_name_H-M   'P 1'
#
loop_
_entity.id
_entity.type
_entity.pdbx_description
1 polymer ?
#
loop_
_entity_poly.entity_id
_entity_poly.type
_entity_poly.pdbx_seq_one_letter_code
_entity_poly.pdbx_strand_id
1 'polypeptide(L)'
;MNNLMTRSFLSYADLKKEAVKDIEAGGDRDDEWPDIETSNVDKTLKTFFVEAGLVKEEMASIRDLLALLESANQESKTACKMEETRAIRGRINGHIVEVLKKARRIRERLEAMDSANAANRGLSGCREGTRWIAPGRR
;
A
#
# COMPACT_ATOMS: atom_id res chain seq x y z
N MET A 1 -1.11 34.39 -13.49
CA MET A 1 -2.41 35.04 -13.77
C MET A 1 -3.37 33.94 -14.18
N ASN A 2 -4.42 33.65 -13.39
CA ASN A 2 -5.37 32.58 -13.69
C ASN A 2 -6.42 33.08 -14.69
N ASN A 3 -6.42 32.53 -15.90
CA ASN A 3 -7.42 32.87 -16.91
C ASN A 3 -8.72 32.10 -16.64
N LEU A 4 -9.52 32.64 -15.71
CA LEU A 4 -10.83 32.12 -15.32
C LEU A 4 -11.89 32.18 -16.45
N MET A 5 -11.60 32.90 -17.54
CA MET A 5 -12.56 33.16 -18.63
C MET A 5 -12.36 32.28 -19.88
N THR A 6 -11.41 31.34 -19.89
CA THR A 6 -11.13 30.52 -21.09
C THR A 6 -11.76 29.13 -21.03
N ARG A 7 -12.29 28.69 -19.87
CA ARG A 7 -12.88 27.34 -19.71
C ARG A 7 -14.38 27.25 -20.07
N SER A 8 -15.04 28.37 -20.32
CA SER A 8 -16.50 28.41 -20.51
C SER A 8 -16.99 27.85 -21.85
N PHE A 9 -16.10 27.49 -22.78
CA PHE A 9 -16.47 26.96 -24.11
C PHE A 9 -15.78 25.64 -24.47
N LEU A 10 -15.35 24.86 -23.47
CA LEU A 10 -14.89 23.50 -23.74
C LEU A 10 -16.10 22.64 -24.13
N SER A 11 -16.04 22.01 -25.31
CA SER A 11 -17.02 21.01 -25.72
C SER A 11 -17.04 19.87 -24.71
N TYR A 12 -18.20 19.21 -24.53
CA TYR A 12 -18.32 18.05 -23.63
C TYR A 12 -17.25 16.97 -23.90
N ALA A 13 -16.84 16.84 -25.16
CA ALA A 13 -15.75 15.94 -25.55
C ALA A 13 -14.37 16.36 -25.01
N ASP A 14 -14.11 17.66 -24.89
CA ASP A 14 -12.85 18.19 -24.37
C ASP A 14 -12.83 18.19 -22.85
N LEU A 15 -13.96 18.49 -22.20
CA LEU A 15 -14.17 18.27 -20.76
C LEU A 15 -13.95 16.81 -20.36
N LYS A 16 -14.46 15.86 -21.16
CA LYS A 16 -14.23 14.43 -20.92
C LYS A 16 -12.76 14.05 -21.08
N LYS A 17 -12.05 14.59 -22.07
CA LYS A 17 -10.62 14.35 -22.26
C LYS A 17 -9.78 14.94 -21.14
N GLU A 18 -10.10 16.15 -20.67
CA GLU A 18 -9.41 16.79 -19.54
C GLU A 18 -9.65 16.02 -18.24
N ALA A 19 -10.89 15.59 -17.98
CA ALA A 19 -11.20 14.75 -16.82
C ALA A 19 -10.49 13.39 -16.86
N VAL A 20 -10.38 12.77 -18.04
CA VAL A 20 -9.59 11.53 -18.22
C VAL A 20 -8.10 11.79 -18.02
N LYS A 21 -7.58 12.95 -18.43
CA LYS A 21 -6.17 13.31 -18.27
C LYS A 21 -5.78 13.62 -16.81
N ASP A 22 -6.68 14.22 -16.04
CA ASP A 22 -6.49 14.38 -14.58
C ASP A 22 -6.66 13.05 -13.83
N ILE A 23 -7.51 12.14 -14.32
CA ILE A 23 -7.58 10.76 -13.82
C ILE A 23 -6.32 9.98 -14.19
N GLU A 24 -5.67 10.25 -15.33
CA GLU A 24 -4.40 9.62 -15.73
C GLU A 24 -3.21 10.07 -14.85
N ALA A 25 -3.29 11.22 -14.18
CA ALA A 25 -2.36 11.58 -13.10
C ALA A 25 -2.53 10.73 -11.83
N GLY A 26 -3.68 10.05 -11.70
CA GLY A 26 -3.98 9.04 -10.68
C GLY A 26 -4.34 7.68 -11.31
N GLY A 27 -3.82 7.42 -12.51
CA GLY A 27 -4.14 6.21 -13.27
C GLY A 27 -3.51 5.00 -12.60
N ASP A 28 -4.36 4.08 -12.13
CA ASP A 28 -4.21 2.63 -12.23
C ASP A 28 -2.76 2.13 -12.24
N ARG A 29 -1.99 2.48 -11.20
CA ARG A 29 -0.73 1.82 -10.88
C ARG A 29 -1.01 0.69 -9.92
N ASP A 30 -1.69 -0.31 -10.47
CA ASP A 30 -1.57 -1.65 -9.95
C ASP A 30 -0.10 -2.07 -10.15
N ASP A 31 0.64 -2.00 -9.05
CA ASP A 31 1.93 -2.65 -8.82
C ASP A 31 3.27 -1.98 -9.17
N GLU A 32 3.33 -0.78 -9.75
CA GLU A 32 4.63 -0.16 -10.06
C GLU A 32 4.99 0.98 -9.08
N TRP A 33 6.02 0.72 -8.26
CA TRP A 33 6.69 1.73 -7.44
C TRP A 33 7.14 2.89 -8.35
N PRO A 34 6.95 4.17 -7.97
CA PRO A 34 7.57 5.26 -8.70
C PRO A 34 9.09 5.02 -8.72
N ASP A 35 9.68 4.94 -9.91
CA ASP A 35 11.13 4.92 -10.08
C ASP A 35 11.65 6.30 -9.66
N ILE A 36 11.89 6.46 -8.35
CA ILE A 36 12.44 7.67 -7.78
C ILE A 36 13.91 7.67 -8.20
N GLU A 37 14.23 8.49 -9.20
CA GLU A 37 15.60 8.76 -9.64
C GLU A 37 16.51 8.93 -8.42
N THR A 38 17.32 7.90 -8.18
CA THR A 38 17.96 7.62 -6.88
C THR A 38 19.21 8.47 -6.65
N SER A 39 19.35 9.59 -7.38
CA SER A 39 20.55 10.42 -7.37
C SER A 39 20.70 11.23 -6.08
N ASN A 40 19.61 11.52 -5.37
CA ASN A 40 19.61 12.34 -4.13
C ASN A 40 18.71 11.80 -3.01
N VAL A 41 18.43 10.49 -3.00
CA VAL A 41 17.60 9.89 -1.93
C VAL A 41 18.47 9.59 -0.71
N ASP A 42 18.12 10.21 0.42
CA ASP A 42 18.74 9.99 1.72
C ASP A 42 18.83 8.50 2.05
N LYS A 43 19.94 8.04 2.66
CA LYS A 43 20.17 6.61 2.94
C LYS A 43 19.02 5.96 3.72
N THR A 44 18.37 6.74 4.58
CA THR A 44 17.20 6.36 5.39
C THR A 44 15.95 6.08 4.55
N LEU A 45 15.75 6.79 3.43
CA LEU A 45 14.63 6.52 2.52
C LEU A 45 14.87 5.23 1.74
N LYS A 46 16.11 4.94 1.36
CA LYS A 46 16.44 3.68 0.64
C LYS A 46 16.07 2.46 1.48
N THR A 47 16.41 2.47 2.78
CA THR A 47 16.04 1.38 3.69
C THR A 47 14.53 1.25 3.87
N PHE A 48 13.80 2.37 3.90
CA PHE A 48 12.33 2.36 3.96
C PHE A 48 11.71 1.69 2.73
N PHE A 49 12.19 2.00 1.53
CA PHE A 49 11.66 1.40 0.30
C PHE A 49 11.92 -0.11 0.21
N VAL A 50 13.09 -0.57 0.69
CA VAL A 50 13.38 -2.00 0.78
C VAL A 50 12.41 -2.70 1.73
N GLU A 51 12.23 -2.20 2.95
CA GLU A 51 11.30 -2.79 3.93
C GLU A 51 9.85 -2.78 3.43
N ALA A 52 9.42 -1.69 2.79
CA ALA A 52 8.08 -1.60 2.21
C ALA A 52 7.88 -2.57 1.04
N GLY A 53 8.92 -2.81 0.22
CA GLY A 53 8.91 -3.85 -0.81
C GLY A 53 8.73 -5.25 -0.22
N LEU A 54 9.46 -5.56 0.86
CA LEU A 54 9.34 -6.84 1.57
C LEU A 54 7.95 -7.06 2.17
N VAL A 55 7.32 -6.00 2.71
CA VAL A 55 5.92 -6.05 3.18
C VAL A 55 4.98 -6.36 2.03
N LYS A 56 5.17 -5.73 0.86
CA LYS A 56 4.36 -5.98 -0.34
C LYS A 56 4.46 -7.43 -0.82
N GLU A 57 5.67 -7.99 -0.86
CA GLU A 57 5.89 -9.40 -1.21
C GLU A 57 5.21 -10.34 -0.21
N GLU A 58 5.29 -10.02 1.08
CA GLU A 58 4.67 -10.84 2.12
C GLU A 58 3.13 -10.78 2.06
N MET A 59 2.56 -9.62 1.70
CA MET A 59 1.13 -9.47 1.40
C MET A 59 0.72 -10.27 0.16
N ALA A 60 1.54 -10.29 -0.90
CA ALA A 60 1.29 -11.11 -2.08
C ALA A 60 1.24 -12.60 -1.72
N SER A 61 2.19 -13.06 -0.93
CA SER A 61 2.22 -14.44 -0.47
C SER A 61 1.02 -14.82 0.42
N ILE A 62 0.45 -13.88 1.19
CA ILE A 62 -0.82 -14.11 1.91
C ILE A 62 -1.97 -14.32 0.93
N ARG A 63 -2.05 -13.54 -0.17
CA ARG A 63 -3.10 -13.72 -1.19
C ARG A 63 -3.03 -15.12 -1.81
N ASP A 64 -1.83 -15.60 -2.11
CA ASP A 64 -1.64 -16.95 -2.65
C ASP A 64 -2.09 -18.04 -1.67
N LEU A 65 -1.76 -17.88 -0.38
CA LEU A 65 -2.21 -18.81 0.67
C LEU A 65 -3.73 -18.80 0.84
N LEU A 66 -4.37 -17.64 0.71
CA LEU A 66 -5.83 -17.55 0.78
C LEU A 66 -6.50 -18.26 -0.40
N ALA A 67 -5.95 -18.14 -1.62
CA ALA A 67 -6.44 -18.88 -2.78
C ALA A 67 -6.32 -20.40 -2.58
N LEU A 68 -5.21 -20.87 -2.01
CA LEU A 68 -5.02 -22.29 -1.66
C LEU A 68 -6.00 -22.75 -0.58
N LEU A 69 -6.21 -21.91 0.44
CA LEU A 69 -7.16 -22.18 1.52
C LEU A 69 -8.60 -22.30 0.99
N GLU A 70 -9.02 -21.40 0.11
CA GLU A 70 -10.33 -21.43 -0.54
C GLU A 70 -10.51 -22.68 -1.40
N SER A 71 -9.48 -23.05 -2.18
CA SER A 71 -9.48 -24.28 -2.98
C SER A 71 -9.64 -25.53 -2.10
N ALA A 72 -8.83 -25.65 -1.04
CA ALA A 72 -8.94 -26.77 -0.10
C ALA A 72 -10.31 -26.79 0.63
N ASN A 73 -10.86 -25.62 0.95
CA ASN A 73 -12.18 -25.53 1.58
C ASN A 73 -13.29 -25.97 0.61
N GLN A 74 -13.17 -25.65 -0.67
CA GLN A 74 -14.12 -26.10 -1.69
C GLN A 74 -14.02 -27.63 -1.90
N GLU A 75 -12.80 -28.18 -1.91
CA GLU A 75 -12.56 -29.64 -1.96
C GLU A 75 -13.24 -30.36 -0.78
N SER A 76 -13.22 -29.74 0.41
CA SER A 76 -13.83 -30.29 1.62
C SER A 76 -15.34 -30.50 1.51
N LYS A 77 -16.03 -29.69 0.70
CA LYS A 77 -17.50 -29.75 0.53
C LYS A 77 -17.94 -30.96 -0.29
N THR A 78 -17.08 -31.45 -1.18
CA THR A 78 -17.37 -32.60 -2.05
C THR A 78 -16.76 -33.90 -1.55
N ALA A 79 -15.84 -33.82 -0.58
CA ALA A 79 -15.21 -34.99 0.01
C ALA A 79 -16.21 -35.79 0.86
N CYS A 80 -16.37 -37.08 0.54
CA CYS A 80 -17.31 -37.98 1.21
C CYS A 80 -16.60 -38.97 2.15
N LYS A 81 -15.31 -39.25 1.93
CA LYS A 81 -14.55 -40.19 2.76
C LYS A 81 -13.95 -39.51 3.98
N MET A 82 -14.03 -40.18 5.12
CA MET A 82 -13.53 -39.66 6.40
C MET A 82 -12.03 -39.32 6.37
N GLU A 83 -11.21 -40.19 5.78
CA GLU A 83 -9.76 -39.95 5.66
C GLU A 83 -9.44 -38.74 4.76
N GLU A 84 -10.17 -38.56 3.66
CA GLU A 84 -10.03 -37.42 2.75
C GLU A 84 -10.40 -36.11 3.47
N THR A 85 -11.54 -36.07 4.17
CA THR A 85 -11.96 -34.89 4.95
C THR A 85 -10.97 -34.53 6.06
N ARG A 86 -10.34 -35.53 6.71
CA ARG A 86 -9.32 -35.31 7.75
C ARG A 86 -8.05 -34.72 7.16
N ALA A 87 -7.59 -35.23 6.02
CA ALA A 87 -6.43 -34.70 5.31
C ALA A 87 -6.66 -33.25 4.85
N ILE A 88 -7.84 -32.95 4.28
CA ILE A 88 -8.20 -31.60 3.83
C ILE A 88 -8.23 -30.62 5.02
N ARG A 89 -8.81 -31.04 6.16
CA ARG A 89 -8.80 -30.21 7.39
C ARG A 89 -7.38 -29.92 7.87
N GLY A 90 -6.46 -30.90 7.76
CA GLY A 90 -5.05 -30.71 8.05
C GLY A 90 -4.40 -29.62 7.17
N ARG A 91 -4.66 -29.66 5.86
CA ARG A 91 -4.16 -28.65 4.90
C ARG A 91 -4.72 -27.25 5.20
N ILE A 92 -6.03 -27.15 5.42
CA ILE A 92 -6.72 -25.91 5.81
C ILE A 92 -6.07 -25.30 7.07
N ASN A 93 -5.90 -26.11 8.12
CA ASN A 93 -5.27 -25.65 9.36
C ASN A 93 -3.81 -25.20 9.15
N GLY A 94 -3.06 -25.91 8.30
CA GLY A 94 -1.70 -25.52 7.91
C GLY A 94 -1.66 -24.14 7.25
N HIS A 95 -2.50 -23.91 6.25
CA HIS A 95 -2.59 -22.62 5.55
C HIS A 95 -3.01 -21.48 6.50
N ILE A 96 -3.97 -21.72 7.40
CA ILE A 96 -4.37 -20.73 8.43
C ILE A 96 -3.17 -20.33 9.30
N VAL A 97 -2.41 -21.30 9.80
CA VAL A 97 -1.22 -21.04 10.62
C VAL A 97 -0.16 -20.25 9.85
N GLU A 98 0.05 -20.55 8.58
CA GLU A 98 1.00 -19.82 7.73
C GLU A 98 0.58 -18.37 7.47
N VAL A 99 -0.70 -18.14 7.17
CA VAL A 99 -1.28 -16.79 7.02
C VAL A 99 -1.07 -15.98 8.30
N LEU A 100 -1.38 -16.55 9.47
CA LEU A 100 -1.19 -15.86 10.75
C LEU A 100 0.27 -15.50 11.02
N LYS A 101 1.21 -16.40 10.68
CA LYS A 101 2.66 -16.13 10.82
C LYS A 101 3.11 -14.98 9.92
N LYS A 102 2.68 -14.96 8.66
CA LYS A 102 2.98 -13.87 7.72
C LYS A 102 2.36 -12.54 8.15
N ALA A 103 1.09 -12.56 8.57
CA ALA A 103 0.41 -11.37 9.07
C ALA A 103 1.12 -10.75 10.28
N ARG A 104 1.60 -11.59 11.22
CA ARG A 104 2.41 -11.14 12.35
C ARG A 104 3.71 -10.48 11.91
N ARG A 105 4.43 -11.06 10.94
CA ARG A 105 5.68 -10.48 10.40
C ARG A 105 5.44 -9.14 9.71
N ILE A 106 4.37 -9.01 8.93
CA ILE A 106 3.96 -7.73 8.33
C ILE A 106 3.74 -6.69 9.42
N ARG A 107 2.98 -7.03 10.47
CA ARG A 107 2.74 -6.12 11.59
C ARG A 107 4.04 -5.66 12.26
N GLU A 108 4.92 -6.60 12.60
CA GLU A 108 6.21 -6.31 13.24
C GLU A 108 7.09 -5.39 12.36
N ARG A 109 7.08 -5.58 11.04
CA ARG A 109 7.78 -4.70 10.08
C ARG A 109 7.19 -3.29 10.02
N LEU A 110 5.86 -3.18 9.95
CA LEU A 110 5.18 -1.88 9.94
C LEU A 110 5.42 -1.10 11.24
N GLU A 111 5.33 -1.76 12.39
CA GLU A 111 5.63 -1.16 13.70
C GLU A 111 7.08 -0.65 13.77
N ALA A 112 8.04 -1.39 13.21
CA ALA A 112 9.44 -0.98 13.13
C ALA A 112 9.63 0.25 12.22
N MET A 113 8.99 0.26 11.05
CA MET A 113 9.00 1.40 10.12
C MET A 113 8.39 2.65 10.77
N ASP A 114 7.26 2.52 11.47
CA ASP A 114 6.60 3.62 12.17
C ASP A 114 7.46 4.17 13.31
N SER A 115 8.13 3.29 14.06
CA SER A 115 9.07 3.68 15.11
C SER A 115 10.27 4.46 14.56
N ALA A 116 10.85 3.99 13.44
CA ALA A 116 11.94 4.70 12.75
C ALA A 116 11.47 6.06 12.21
N ASN A 117 10.26 6.13 11.65
CA ASN A 117 9.66 7.38 11.17
C ASN A 117 9.43 8.39 12.31
N ALA A 118 8.94 7.94 13.46
CA ALA A 118 8.75 8.77 14.64
C ALA A 118 10.08 9.33 15.16
N ALA A 119 11.13 8.51 15.24
CA ALA A 119 12.46 8.93 15.65
C ALA A 119 13.03 10.00 14.70
N ASN A 120 12.87 9.83 13.39
CA ASN A 120 13.33 10.79 12.40
C ASN A 120 12.62 12.16 12.50
N ARG A 121 11.33 12.17 12.87
CA ARG A 121 10.58 13.43 13.12
C ARG A 121 11.08 14.17 14.36
N GLY A 122 11.56 13.46 15.38
CA GLY A 122 12.16 14.06 16.57
C GLY A 122 13.54 14.68 16.30
N LEU A 123 14.31 14.10 15.38
CA LEU A 123 15.64 14.59 15.00
C LEU A 123 15.59 15.76 14.01
N SER A 124 14.59 15.82 13.15
CA SER A 124 14.54 16.81 12.05
C SER A 124 14.25 18.25 12.47
N GLY A 125 14.18 18.55 13.78
CA GLY A 125 14.02 19.92 14.25
C GLY A 125 12.86 20.63 13.57
N CYS A 126 11.74 19.91 13.39
CA CYS A 126 10.54 20.44 12.76
C CYS A 126 9.99 21.53 13.69
N ARG A 127 10.48 22.77 13.52
CA ARG A 127 9.88 23.95 14.12
C ARG A 127 8.42 23.90 13.73
N GLU A 128 7.56 23.93 14.75
CA GLU A 128 6.11 24.05 14.62
C GLU A 128 5.81 24.92 13.42
N GLY A 129 5.08 24.34 12.46
CA GLY A 129 4.90 24.88 11.11
C GLY A 129 4.82 26.39 11.17
N THR A 130 5.74 27.04 10.45
CA THR A 130 5.88 28.49 10.30
C THR A 130 4.58 29.21 10.64
N ARG A 131 4.43 29.61 11.92
CA ARG A 131 3.33 30.45 12.35
C ARG A 131 3.48 31.72 11.52
N TRP A 132 2.63 31.89 10.51
CA TRP A 132 2.55 33.13 9.75
C TRP A 132 2.17 34.23 10.74
N ILE A 133 3.17 34.94 11.26
CA ILE A 133 2.97 36.17 12.01
C ILE A 133 2.70 37.23 10.95
N ALA A 134 1.43 37.56 10.74
CA ALA A 134 1.05 38.68 9.88
C ALA A 134 1.68 39.97 10.45
N PRO A 135 2.43 40.75 9.65
CA PRO A 135 2.99 42.01 10.12
C PRO A 135 1.88 43.07 10.17
N GLY A 136 1.61 43.62 11.36
CA GLY A 136 0.87 44.87 11.51
C GLY A 136 -0.50 44.76 12.17
N ARG A 137 -0.51 44.85 13.50
CA ARG A 137 -1.50 45.66 14.22
C ARG A 137 -0.75 46.48 15.28
N ARG A 138 -0.51 47.74 14.95
CA ARG A 138 -0.44 48.84 15.91
C ARG A 138 -1.71 49.64 15.73
#